data_AF-A0A1Y2I436-F1
#
_entry.id   AF-A0A1Y2I436-F1
#
_cell.length_a   1.000
_cell.length_b   1.000
_cell.length_c   1.000
_cell.angle_alpha   90.00
_cell.angle_beta   90.00
_cell.angle_gamma   90.00
#
_symmetry.space_group_name_H-M   'P 1'
#
loop_
_entity.id
_entity.type
_entity.pdbx_description
1 polymer ?
#
loop_
_entity_poly.entity_id
_entity_poly.type
_entity_poly.pdbx_seq_one_letter_code
_entity_poly.pdbx_strand_id
1 'polypeptide(L)'
;MVRFKYRYLTFILTFSDPSLVDDSLQAYDLERKIRAATEVHFGPLGLGRIQSNLSVRYFSNFTGIGVARVARDQIRYLWSTLSLMTTINNRRCRMVVVNCSGTMRKAQEAAI
;
A
#
# COMPACT_ATOMS: atom_id res chain seq x y z
N MET A 1 -25.81 -5.00 15.75
CA MET A 1 -24.96 -5.77 14.81
C MET A 1 -23.62 -5.05 14.65
N VAL A 2 -22.51 -5.67 15.05
CA VAL A 2 -21.18 -5.03 15.00
C VAL A 2 -20.51 -5.35 13.67
N ARG A 3 -20.10 -4.33 12.90
CA ARG A 3 -19.41 -4.48 11.61
C ARG A 3 -17.94 -4.13 11.77
N PHE A 4 -17.06 -4.99 11.25
CA PHE A 4 -15.63 -4.70 11.17
C PHE A 4 -15.36 -3.52 10.22
N LYS A 5 -14.58 -2.53 10.68
CA LYS A 5 -14.32 -1.29 9.94
C LYS A 5 -12.96 -1.34 9.27
N TYR A 6 -12.93 -0.99 7.98
CA TYR A 6 -11.72 -0.92 7.18
C TYR A 6 -11.38 0.54 6.82
N ARG A 7 -10.11 0.75 6.50
CA ARG A 7 -9.59 1.98 5.91
C ARG A 7 -8.89 1.65 4.60
N TYR A 8 -9.04 2.55 3.65
CA TYR A 8 -8.46 2.47 2.32
C TYR A 8 -7.46 3.61 2.18
N LEU A 9 -6.20 3.28 1.95
CA LEU A 9 -5.15 4.24 1.67
C LEU A 9 -4.90 4.28 0.17
N THR A 10 -5.08 5.45 -0.43
CA THR A 10 -4.68 5.73 -1.79
C THR A 10 -3.23 6.23 -1.75
N PHE A 11 -2.36 5.59 -2.51
CA PHE A 11 -0.93 5.94 -2.57
C PHE A 11 -0.48 6.07 -4.02
N ILE A 12 0.54 6.89 -4.22
CA ILE A 12 1.24 7.06 -5.50
C ILE A 12 2.64 6.49 -5.34
N LEU A 13 3.01 5.62 -6.27
CA LEU A 13 4.34 5.05 -6.43
C LEU A 13 5.06 5.80 -7.55
N THR A 14 6.20 6.39 -7.23
CA THR A 14 7.07 7.05 -8.20
C THR A 14 8.44 6.38 -8.17
N PHE A 15 8.91 5.90 -9.32
CA PHE A 15 10.28 5.40 -9.46
C PHE A 15 11.24 6.55 -9.76
N SER A 16 12.49 6.43 -9.30
CA SER A 16 13.53 7.41 -9.65
C SER A 16 13.86 7.40 -11.15
N ASP A 17 13.66 6.25 -11.81
CA ASP A 17 13.89 6.06 -13.23
C ASP A 17 12.53 5.99 -13.95
N PRO A 18 12.07 7.09 -14.58
CA PRO A 18 10.75 7.15 -15.21
C PRO A 18 10.63 6.31 -16.49
N SER A 19 11.76 5.89 -17.07
CA SER A 19 11.82 5.11 -18.32
C SER A 19 11.53 3.61 -18.13
N LEU A 20 11.46 3.12 -16.90
CA LEU A 20 11.29 1.70 -16.58
C LEU A 20 9.96 1.50 -15.83
N VAL A 21 8.85 1.75 -16.51
CA VAL A 21 7.54 1.28 -16.05
C VAL A 21 7.60 -0.25 -16.01
N ASP A 22 7.58 -0.82 -14.80
CA ASP A 22 7.65 -2.27 -14.62
C ASP A 22 6.27 -2.85 -14.87
N ASP A 23 5.97 -3.27 -16.10
CA ASP A 23 4.68 -3.89 -16.47
C ASP A 23 4.42 -5.21 -15.71
N SER A 24 5.46 -5.80 -15.12
CA SER A 24 5.33 -7.03 -14.32
C SER A 24 4.77 -6.80 -12.92
N LEU A 25 4.71 -5.55 -12.47
CA LEU A 25 4.44 -5.24 -11.06
C LEU A 25 2.95 -5.29 -10.75
N GLN A 26 2.45 -6.46 -10.39
CA GLN A 26 1.03 -6.65 -10.10
C GLN A 26 0.68 -6.25 -8.66
N ALA A 27 -0.61 -6.02 -8.39
CA ALA A 27 -1.11 -5.70 -7.05
C ALA A 27 -0.72 -6.75 -6.00
N TYR A 28 -0.68 -8.04 -6.40
CA TYR A 28 -0.27 -9.15 -5.54
C TYR A 28 1.21 -9.05 -5.12
N ASP A 29 2.10 -8.72 -6.05
CA ASP A 29 3.53 -8.57 -5.74
C ASP A 29 3.78 -7.37 -4.83
N LEU A 30 3.02 -6.29 -5.05
CA LEU A 30 3.08 -5.13 -4.18
C LEU A 30 2.61 -5.47 -2.76
N GLU A 31 1.54 -6.25 -2.62
CA GLU A 31 1.07 -6.71 -1.32
C GLU A 31 2.13 -7.56 -0.60
N ARG A 32 2.77 -8.50 -1.31
CA ARG A 32 3.85 -9.33 -0.75
C ARG A 32 5.02 -8.47 -0.27
N LYS A 33 5.40 -7.45 -1.04
CA LYS A 33 6.49 -6.53 -0.69
C LYS A 33 6.14 -5.64 0.50
N ILE A 34 4.90 -5.13 0.57
CA ILE A 34 4.45 -4.34 1.72
C ILE A 34 4.52 -5.20 2.99
N ARG A 35 4.08 -6.47 2.94
CA ARG A 35 4.19 -7.41 4.07
C ARG A 35 5.65 -7.60 4.51
N ALA A 36 6.55 -7.86 3.57
CA ALA A 36 7.98 -8.03 3.86
C ALA A 36 8.59 -6.73 4.45
N ALA A 37 8.26 -5.56 3.90
CA ALA A 37 8.72 -4.29 4.43
C ALA A 37 8.19 -4.00 5.84
N THR A 38 6.92 -4.33 6.11
CA THR A 38 6.34 -4.23 7.46
C THR A 38 7.10 -5.10 8.44
N GLU A 39 7.47 -6.33 8.05
CA GLU A 39 8.24 -7.23 8.92
C GLU A 39 9.63 -6.68 9.22
N VAL A 40 10.32 -6.12 8.21
CA VAL A 40 11.64 -5.50 8.40
C VAL A 40 11.56 -4.28 9.33
N HIS A 41 10.51 -3.46 9.24
CA HIS A 41 10.41 -2.22 10.03
C HIS A 41 9.79 -2.41 11.42
N PHE A 42 8.82 -3.31 11.57
CA PHE A 42 8.03 -3.49 12.80
C PHE A 42 8.17 -4.88 13.43
N GLY A 43 8.96 -5.76 12.83
CA GLY A 43 9.15 -7.13 13.27
C GLY A 43 7.94 -8.04 13.01
N PRO A 44 8.01 -9.30 13.47
CA PRO A 44 6.96 -10.30 13.27
C PRO A 44 5.64 -9.93 13.97
N LEU A 45 5.70 -9.21 15.09
CA LEU A 45 4.50 -8.72 15.78
C LEU A 45 3.75 -7.67 14.95
N GLY A 46 4.47 -6.75 14.31
CA GLY A 46 3.88 -5.74 13.42
C GLY A 46 3.24 -6.36 12.20
N LEU A 47 3.94 -7.34 11.59
CA LEU A 47 3.38 -8.12 10.48
C LEU A 47 2.10 -8.85 10.91
N GLY A 48 2.14 -9.61 12.02
CA GLY A 48 0.99 -10.39 12.48
C GLY A 48 -0.28 -9.56 12.74
N ARG A 49 -0.13 -8.29 13.13
CA ARG A 49 -1.27 -7.37 13.30
C ARG A 49 -1.92 -6.95 11.99
N ILE A 50 -1.15 -6.81 10.92
CA ILE A 50 -1.62 -6.30 9.62
C ILE A 50 -1.98 -7.43 8.65
N GLN A 51 -1.27 -8.55 8.71
CA GLN A 51 -1.25 -9.63 7.70
C GLN A 51 -2.64 -10.17 7.33
N SER A 52 -3.56 -10.23 8.29
CA SER A 52 -4.91 -10.76 8.08
C SER A 52 -5.85 -9.81 7.34
N ASN A 53 -5.61 -8.50 7.43
CA ASN A 53 -6.53 -7.47 6.94
C ASN A 53 -5.94 -6.60 5.83
N LEU A 54 -4.66 -6.75 5.53
CA LEU A 54 -3.99 -6.09 4.42
C LEU A 54 -4.40 -6.73 3.10
N SER A 55 -4.86 -5.90 2.17
CA SER A 55 -5.03 -6.32 0.77
C SER A 55 -4.84 -5.13 -0.16
N VAL A 56 -4.04 -5.26 -1.22
CA VAL A 56 -3.97 -4.26 -2.28
C VAL A 56 -5.11 -4.51 -3.25
N ARG A 57 -6.06 -3.57 -3.34
CA ARG A 57 -7.30 -3.75 -4.10
C ARG A 57 -7.20 -3.28 -5.54
N TYR A 58 -6.33 -2.29 -5.77
CA TYR A 58 -6.12 -1.70 -7.07
C TYR A 58 -4.68 -1.22 -7.13
N PHE A 59 -4.04 -1.41 -8.26
CA PHE A 59 -2.77 -0.79 -8.59
C PHE A 59 -2.70 -0.66 -10.11
N SER A 60 -2.29 0.51 -10.58
CA SER A 60 -2.05 0.77 -12.00
C SER A 60 -0.58 1.12 -12.19
N ASN A 61 0.12 0.32 -13.00
CA ASN A 61 1.54 0.50 -13.25
C ASN A 61 1.81 1.75 -14.08
N PHE A 62 0.88 2.10 -14.96
CA PHE A 62 0.97 3.27 -15.82
C PHE A 62 0.93 4.58 -15.03
N THR A 63 0.02 4.68 -14.06
CA THR A 63 -0.12 5.91 -13.23
C THR A 63 0.66 5.83 -11.92
N GLY A 64 1.12 4.64 -11.53
CA GLY A 64 1.71 4.38 -10.21
C GLY A 64 0.72 4.49 -9.06
N ILE A 65 -0.58 4.65 -9.32
CA ILE A 65 -1.59 4.84 -8.28
C ILE A 65 -2.09 3.48 -7.80
N GLY A 66 -2.14 3.30 -6.48
CA GLY A 66 -2.71 2.11 -5.86
C GLY A 66 -3.61 2.43 -4.67
N VAL A 67 -4.46 1.46 -4.33
CA VAL A 67 -5.35 1.51 -3.18
C VAL A 67 -5.14 0.26 -2.33
N ALA A 68 -4.65 0.45 -1.11
CA ALA A 68 -4.47 -0.60 -0.12
C ALA A 68 -5.54 -0.53 0.97
N ARG A 69 -6.08 -1.68 1.38
CA ARG A 69 -7.05 -1.83 2.46
C ARG A 69 -6.37 -2.38 3.69
N VAL A 70 -6.75 -1.87 4.86
CA VAL A 70 -6.30 -2.35 6.17
C VAL A 70 -7.40 -2.19 7.22
N ALA A 71 -7.29 -2.91 8.34
CA ALA A 71 -8.14 -2.69 9.51
C ALA A 71 -7.98 -1.25 10.04
N ARG A 72 -9.07 -0.66 10.55
CA ARG A 72 -9.06 0.73 11.05
C ARG A 72 -7.95 1.00 12.05
N ASP A 73 -7.72 0.08 12.97
CA ASP A 73 -6.80 0.29 14.09
C ASP A 73 -5.33 0.13 13.67
N GLN A 74 -5.07 -0.54 12.54
CA GLN A 74 -3.73 -0.85 12.04
C GLN A 74 -3.29 0.08 10.89
N ILE A 75 -4.03 1.16 10.65
CA ILE A 75 -3.75 2.09 9.55
C ILE A 75 -2.37 2.74 9.65
N ARG A 76 -1.92 3.03 10.88
CA ARG A 76 -0.64 3.71 11.13
C ARG A 76 0.54 2.86 10.68
N TYR A 77 0.46 1.55 10.86
CA TYR A 77 1.51 0.64 10.42
C TYR A 77 1.59 0.55 8.90
N LEU A 78 0.45 0.50 8.20
CA LEU A 78 0.46 0.51 6.74
C LEU A 78 1.00 1.84 6.20
N TRP A 79 0.53 2.97 6.73
CA TRP A 79 1.00 4.29 6.29
C TRP A 79 2.51 4.43 6.49
N SER A 80 3.01 4.12 7.69
CA SER A 80 4.45 4.19 7.96
C SER A 80 5.26 3.22 7.10
N THR A 81 4.79 1.99 6.89
CA THR A 81 5.45 1.05 5.96
C THR A 81 5.56 1.65 4.56
N LEU A 82 4.46 2.21 4.03
CA LEU A 82 4.46 2.84 2.70
C LEU A 82 5.46 4.01 2.65
N SER A 83 5.51 4.85 3.68
CA SER A 83 6.44 5.98 3.73
C SER A 83 7.92 5.59 3.90
N LEU A 84 8.20 4.47 4.57
CA LEU A 84 9.57 3.98 4.82
C LEU A 84 10.14 3.17 3.64
N MET A 85 9.26 2.64 2.79
CA MET A 85 9.68 1.76 1.70
C MET A 85 10.25 2.57 0.53
N THR A 86 11.57 2.50 0.40
CA THR A 86 12.36 3.29 -0.58
C THR A 86 12.86 2.48 -1.78
N THR A 87 12.70 1.15 -1.75
CA THR A 87 13.16 0.27 -2.82
C THR A 87 12.16 -0.84 -3.12
N ILE A 88 12.00 -1.15 -4.40
CA ILE A 88 11.13 -2.20 -4.94
C ILE A 88 11.89 -2.86 -6.10
N ASN A 89 12.10 -4.18 -6.07
CA ASN A 89 12.86 -4.90 -7.13
C ASN A 89 14.24 -4.26 -7.40
N ASN A 90 14.97 -3.87 -6.36
CA ASN A 90 16.25 -3.15 -6.46
C ASN A 90 16.19 -1.79 -7.19
N ARG A 91 14.99 -1.28 -7.49
CA ARG A 91 14.79 0.07 -8.03
C ARG A 91 14.44 1.02 -6.90
N ARG A 92 15.00 2.22 -6.92
CA ARG A 92 14.63 3.29 -5.97
C ARG A 92 13.23 3.79 -6.30
N CYS A 93 12.38 3.80 -5.30
CA CYS A 93 11.02 4.27 -5.41
C CYS A 93 10.63 5.13 -4.20
N ARG A 94 9.64 5.98 -4.40
CA ARG A 94 9.00 6.74 -3.34
C ARG A 94 7.52 6.44 -3.37
N MET A 95 6.98 6.04 -2.22
CA MET A 95 5.54 5.90 -2.04
C MET A 95 5.00 7.03 -1.17
N VAL A 96 4.00 7.72 -1.69
CA VAL A 96 3.33 8.83 -1.00
C VAL A 96 1.86 8.48 -0.83
N VAL A 97 1.38 8.51 0.41
CA VAL A 97 -0.05 8.35 0.70
C VAL A 97 -0.75 9.68 0.45
N VAL A 98 -1.76 9.68 -0.41
CA VAL A 98 -2.51 10.88 -0.82
C VAL A 98 -3.78 11.02 0.00
N ASN A 99 -4.51 9.92 0.21
CA ASN A 99 -5.80 9.95 0.89
C ASN A 99 -6.02 8.71 1.78
N CYS A 100 -6.80 8.90 2.83
CA CYS A 100 -7.33 7.85 3.70
C CYS A 100 -8.87 7.90 3.72
N SER A 101 -9.51 6.89 3.15
CA SER A 101 -10.96 6.79 3.05
C SER A 101 -11.55 5.61 3.82
N GLY A 102 -12.83 5.70 4.20
CA GLY A 102 -13.57 4.59 4.83
C GLY A 102 -14.20 3.61 3.83
N THR A 103 -14.35 4.02 2.57
CA THR A 103 -14.96 3.22 1.50
C THR A 103 -14.06 3.23 0.27
N MET A 104 -14.11 2.14 -0.50
CA MET A 104 -13.34 2.00 -1.74
C MET A 104 -13.75 3.06 -2.77
N ARG A 105 -15.05 3.35 -2.89
CA ARG A 105 -15.58 4.38 -3.79
C ARG A 105 -14.96 5.76 -3.56
N LYS A 106 -14.87 6.21 -2.30
CA LYS A 106 -14.22 7.50 -1.96
C LYS A 106 -12.70 7.46 -2.17
N ALA A 107 -12.07 6.31 -1.99
CA ALA A 107 -10.65 6.14 -2.26
C ALA A 107 -10.34 6.24 -3.77
N GLN A 108 -11.25 5.71 -4.61
CA GLN A 108 -11.18 5.80 -6.07
C GLN A 108 -11.50 7.21 -6.58
N GLU A 109 -12.51 7.88 -6.04
CA GLU A 109 -12.82 9.28 -6.36
C GLU A 109 -11.64 10.21 -6.06
N ALA A 110 -10.84 9.91 -5.02
CA ALA A 110 -9.64 10.68 -4.70
C ALA A 110 -8.41 10.29 -5.54
N ALA A 111 -8.52 9.26 -6.38
CA ALA A 111 -7.46 8.82 -7.29
C ALA A 111 -7.63 9.39 -8.72
N ILE A 112 -8.81 9.95 -9.01
CA ILE A 112 -9.17 10.64 -10.27
C ILE A 112 -8.87 12.13 -10.08
#